data_AF-A0A2S7KRQ6-F1
#
_entry.id   AF-A0A2S7KRQ6-F1
#
_cell.length_a   1.000
_cell.length_b   1.000
_cell.length_c   1.000
_cell.angle_alpha   90.00
_cell.angle_beta   90.00
_cell.angle_gamma   90.00
#
_symmetry.space_group_name_H-M   'P 1'
#
loop_
_entity.id
_entity.type
_entity.pdbx_description
1 polymer ?
#
loop_
_entity_poly.entity_id
_entity_poly.type
_entity_poly.pdbx_seq_one_letter_code
_entity_poly.pdbx_strand_id
1 'polypeptide(L)'
;MKKLLFVFFALATMQLSAQSLNQLKATAASSVDTSSMVNQLAADQVKVLGKKLNLSEAQSKQVSDLVVQQLNSPKMQDMLAKYGPEKLMGSGGTSAVTGLLMKNGGFTNGMVDILDEDQMGTMKSMYKKMQ
;
A
#
# COMPACT_ATOMS: atom_id res chain seq x y z
N MET A 1 38.10 -0.92 -15.92
CA MET A 1 37.56 -2.29 -15.98
C MET A 1 37.27 -2.78 -14.56
N LYS A 2 36.00 -3.11 -14.30
CA LYS A 2 35.49 -4.24 -13.47
C LYS A 2 36.18 -4.62 -12.13
N LYS A 3 35.33 -4.63 -11.07
CA LYS A 3 35.24 -5.61 -9.96
C LYS A 3 36.18 -5.35 -8.75
N LEU A 4 35.83 -5.62 -7.48
CA LEU A 4 34.78 -6.45 -6.89
C LEU A 4 34.55 -6.01 -5.41
N LEU A 5 33.33 -6.29 -4.93
CA LEU A 5 32.81 -6.20 -3.57
C LEU A 5 33.66 -6.89 -2.48
N PHE A 6 33.65 -6.34 -1.27
CA PHE A 6 33.79 -7.10 -0.02
C PHE A 6 32.60 -6.79 0.89
N VAL A 7 31.62 -7.68 0.81
CA VAL A 7 30.57 -7.94 1.81
C VAL A 7 31.25 -8.60 3.00
N PHE A 8 31.14 -8.08 4.22
CA PHE A 8 31.12 -8.83 5.48
C PHE A 8 30.91 -7.85 6.65
N PHE A 9 29.69 -7.79 7.21
CA PHE A 9 29.54 -7.50 8.63
C PHE A 9 28.58 -8.50 9.25
N ALA A 10 29.01 -8.99 10.40
CA ALA A 10 28.73 -10.30 10.92
C ALA A 10 27.38 -10.44 11.64
N LEU A 11 26.99 -11.71 11.74
CA LEU A 11 26.05 -12.31 12.67
C LEU A 11 25.87 -11.55 13.99
N ALA A 12 24.64 -11.07 14.24
CA ALA A 12 24.09 -10.95 15.58
C ALA A 12 23.07 -12.09 15.77
N THR A 13 23.47 -13.06 16.58
CA THR A 13 22.71 -14.24 16.97
C THR A 13 21.51 -13.90 17.85
N MET A 14 20.39 -14.55 17.55
CA MET A 14 19.45 -15.20 18.47
C MET A 14 18.89 -14.39 19.65
N GLN A 15 17.62 -14.02 19.54
CA GLN A 15 16.55 -14.36 20.51
C GLN A 15 15.23 -13.77 19.99
N LEU A 16 14.33 -14.60 19.46
CA LEU A 16 12.91 -14.34 19.65
C LEU A 16 12.24 -15.65 20.07
N SER A 17 11.85 -15.61 21.33
CA SER A 17 11.29 -16.65 22.16
C SER A 17 10.12 -17.37 21.51
N ALA A 18 9.98 -18.64 21.88
CA ALA A 18 8.84 -19.49 21.60
C ALA A 18 7.52 -18.80 21.95
N GLN A 19 6.87 -18.16 20.97
CA GLN A 19 5.48 -17.74 21.08
C GLN A 19 4.60 -18.92 20.65
N SER A 20 4.45 -19.84 21.60
CA SER A 20 3.43 -20.89 21.73
C SER A 20 2.58 -21.21 20.49
N LEU A 21 2.71 -22.46 20.02
CA LEU A 21 1.90 -23.16 19.01
C LEU A 21 0.36 -23.06 19.18
N ASN A 22 -0.15 -22.51 20.28
CA ASN A 22 -1.58 -22.19 20.46
C ASN A 22 -2.06 -20.91 19.74
N GLN A 23 -1.15 -20.05 19.23
CA GLN A 23 -1.56 -18.88 18.41
C GLN A 23 -1.77 -19.20 16.93
N LEU A 24 -1.33 -20.36 16.44
CA LEU A 24 -1.54 -20.79 15.04
C LEU A 24 -3.00 -21.15 14.72
N LYS A 25 -3.82 -21.47 15.74
CA LYS A 25 -5.24 -21.82 15.54
C LYS A 25 -6.14 -20.60 15.26
N ALA A 26 -5.69 -19.38 15.56
CA ALA A 26 -6.35 -18.14 15.15
C ALA A 26 -5.88 -17.65 13.76
N THR A 27 -4.77 -18.17 13.25
CA THR A 27 -4.04 -17.63 12.09
C THR A 27 -4.41 -18.30 10.76
N ALA A 28 -5.20 -19.39 10.77
CA ALA A 28 -5.52 -20.17 9.57
C ALA A 28 -6.90 -19.90 8.94
N ALA A 29 -7.74 -19.03 9.53
CA ALA A 29 -9.11 -18.84 9.05
C ALA A 29 -9.39 -17.49 8.36
N SER A 30 -8.42 -16.58 8.22
CA SER A 30 -8.70 -15.23 7.66
C SER A 30 -7.53 -14.55 6.91
N SER A 31 -6.37 -15.19 6.80
CA SER A 31 -5.14 -14.57 6.27
C SER A 31 -4.94 -14.76 4.75
N VAL A 32 -5.56 -15.79 4.15
CA VAL A 32 -5.42 -16.07 2.71
C VAL A 32 -6.27 -15.11 1.86
N ASP A 33 -7.47 -14.73 2.33
CA ASP A 33 -8.36 -13.79 1.62
C ASP A 33 -7.89 -12.33 1.71
N THR A 34 -7.29 -11.93 2.83
CA THR A 34 -6.89 -10.53 3.06
C THR A 34 -5.74 -10.10 2.13
N SER A 35 -4.76 -10.99 1.88
CA SER A 35 -3.64 -10.70 0.97
C SER A 35 -4.10 -10.59 -0.49
N SER A 36 -5.00 -11.47 -0.93
CA SER A 36 -5.59 -11.42 -2.27
C SER A 36 -6.40 -10.14 -2.47
N MET A 37 -7.24 -9.78 -1.49
CA MET A 37 -8.03 -8.55 -1.52
C MET A 37 -7.14 -7.29 -1.53
N VAL A 38 -6.09 -7.25 -0.72
CA VAL A 38 -5.15 -6.11 -0.69
C VAL A 38 -4.44 -5.96 -2.04
N ASN A 39 -3.99 -7.05 -2.65
CA ASN A 39 -3.34 -7.00 -3.96
C ASN A 39 -4.31 -6.53 -5.05
N GLN A 40 -5.56 -6.98 -5.03
CA GLN A 40 -6.58 -6.53 -5.98
C GLN A 40 -6.89 -5.05 -5.80
N LEU A 41 -7.11 -4.61 -4.55
CA LEU A 41 -7.31 -3.20 -4.24
C LEU A 41 -6.11 -2.36 -4.70
N ALA A 42 -4.88 -2.81 -4.43
CA ALA A 42 -3.68 -2.12 -4.86
C ALA A 42 -3.61 -1.98 -6.38
N ALA A 43 -3.85 -3.06 -7.12
CA ALA A 43 -3.85 -3.04 -8.58
C ALA A 43 -4.89 -2.05 -9.14
N ASP A 44 -6.10 -2.03 -8.58
CA ASP A 44 -7.15 -1.09 -8.97
C ASP A 44 -6.76 0.36 -8.66
N GLN A 45 -6.16 0.62 -7.49
CA GLN A 45 -5.68 1.94 -7.14
C GLN A 45 -4.57 2.42 -8.08
N VAL A 46 -3.58 1.58 -8.37
CA VAL A 46 -2.48 1.93 -9.29
C VAL A 46 -3.01 2.21 -10.68
N LYS A 47 -4.01 1.46 -11.15
CA LYS A 47 -4.66 1.71 -12.44
C LYS A 47 -5.38 3.06 -12.48
N VAL A 48 -6.11 3.42 -11.43
CA VAL A 48 -6.82 4.71 -11.35
C VAL A 48 -5.85 5.88 -11.21
N LEU A 49 -4.88 5.77 -10.30
CA LEU A 49 -3.86 6.80 -10.08
C LEU A 49 -2.97 6.96 -11.30
N GLY A 50 -2.53 5.85 -11.92
CA GLY A 50 -1.76 5.80 -13.15
C GLY A 50 -2.40 6.60 -14.27
N LYS A 51 -3.70 6.37 -14.51
CA LYS A 51 -4.46 7.12 -15.52
C LYS A 51 -4.66 8.58 -15.16
N LYS A 52 -5.01 8.89 -13.91
CA LYS A 52 -5.35 10.26 -13.50
C LYS A 52 -4.14 11.18 -13.39
N LEU A 53 -3.00 10.62 -12.97
CA LEU A 53 -1.74 11.34 -12.78
C LEU A 53 -0.79 11.16 -13.97
N ASN A 54 -1.20 10.41 -15.01
CA ASN A 54 -0.35 10.10 -16.16
C ASN A 54 1.03 9.56 -15.74
N LEU A 55 1.04 8.54 -14.87
CA LEU A 55 2.27 7.99 -14.32
C LEU A 55 3.08 7.25 -15.39
N SER A 56 4.39 7.44 -15.37
CA SER A 56 5.31 6.57 -16.12
C SER A 56 5.31 5.15 -15.55
N GLU A 57 5.93 4.20 -16.26
CA GLU A 57 6.07 2.82 -15.79
C GLU A 57 6.87 2.74 -14.48
N ALA A 58 7.96 3.51 -14.39
CA ALA A 58 8.77 3.60 -13.17
C ALA A 58 7.96 4.13 -11.98
N GLN A 59 7.24 5.24 -12.18
CA GLN A 59 6.37 5.80 -11.14
C GLN A 59 5.24 4.84 -10.76
N SER A 60 4.64 4.17 -11.74
CA SER A 60 3.57 3.19 -11.49
C SER A 60 4.03 2.05 -10.60
N LYS A 61 5.27 1.58 -10.76
CA LYS A 61 5.88 0.58 -9.88
C LYS A 61 6.07 1.13 -8.46
N GLN A 62 6.64 2.32 -8.32
CA GLN A 62 6.84 2.95 -7.00
C GLN A 62 5.52 3.23 -6.28
N VAL A 63 4.50 3.70 -7.00
CA VAL A 63 3.15 3.90 -6.47
C VAL A 63 2.52 2.56 -6.08
N SER A 64 2.73 1.49 -6.85
CA SER A 64 2.25 0.15 -6.48
C SER A 64 2.82 -0.32 -5.16
N ASP A 65 4.14 -0.22 -4.99
CA ASP A 65 4.81 -0.63 -3.75
C ASP A 65 4.32 0.23 -2.57
N LEU A 66 4.19 1.54 -2.77
CA LEU A 66 3.65 2.47 -1.77
C LEU A 66 2.19 2.13 -1.40
N VAL A 67 1.32 1.86 -2.37
CA VAL A 67 -0.08 1.50 -2.11
C VAL A 67 -0.16 0.20 -1.33
N VAL A 68 0.57 -0.84 -1.73
CA VAL A 68 0.61 -2.13 -1.00
C VAL A 68 1.10 -1.93 0.43
N GLN A 69 2.19 -1.17 0.61
CA GLN A 69 2.72 -0.85 1.94
C GLN A 69 1.66 -0.13 2.79
N GLN A 70 0.96 0.85 2.22
CA GLN A 70 -0.02 1.62 2.97
C GLN A 70 -1.28 0.80 3.27
N LEU A 71 -1.80 0.00 2.34
CA LEU A 71 -2.96 -0.87 2.58
C LEU A 71 -2.70 -1.92 3.67
N ASN A 72 -1.45 -2.38 3.81
CA ASN A 72 -1.04 -3.28 4.89
C ASN A 72 -0.70 -2.55 6.20
N SER A 73 -0.67 -1.22 6.23
CA SER A 73 -0.39 -0.47 7.46
C SER A 73 -1.53 -0.64 8.47
N PRO A 74 -1.23 -0.72 9.79
CA PRO A 74 -2.27 -0.85 10.82
C PRO A 74 -3.34 0.24 10.74
N LYS A 75 -2.93 1.47 10.41
CA LYS A 75 -3.84 2.62 10.27
C LYS A 75 -4.82 2.43 9.11
N MET A 76 -4.36 1.91 7.96
CA MET A 76 -5.25 1.64 6.84
C MET A 76 -6.10 0.40 7.08
N GLN A 77 -5.56 -0.66 7.69
CA GLN A 77 -6.36 -1.82 8.03
C GLN A 77 -7.51 -1.46 8.99
N ASP A 78 -7.27 -0.59 9.99
CA ASP A 78 -8.34 -0.04 10.84
C ASP A 78 -9.38 0.77 10.03
N MET A 79 -8.92 1.59 9.08
CA MET A 79 -9.84 2.34 8.21
C MET A 79 -10.66 1.43 7.30
N LEU A 80 -10.03 0.41 6.69
CA LEU A 80 -10.67 -0.54 5.80
C LEU A 80 -11.65 -1.45 6.54
N ALA A 81 -11.34 -1.83 7.79
CA ALA A 81 -12.23 -2.65 8.63
C ALA A 81 -13.59 -1.97 8.92
N LYS A 82 -13.68 -0.63 8.78
CA LYS A 82 -14.94 0.13 8.88
C LYS A 82 -15.85 -0.07 7.66
N TYR A 83 -15.33 -0.67 6.60
CA TYR A 83 -16.04 -1.00 5.38
C TYR A 83 -16.15 -2.52 5.24
N GLY A 84 -17.34 -3.01 4.87
CA GLY A 84 -17.50 -4.42 4.50
C GLY A 84 -16.73 -4.75 3.22
N PRO A 85 -16.23 -5.99 3.05
CA PRO A 85 -15.52 -6.43 1.84
C PRO A 85 -16.31 -6.15 0.55
N GLU A 86 -17.62 -6.33 0.57
CA GLU A 86 -18.51 -6.04 -0.56
C GLU A 86 -18.48 -4.58 -1.00
N LYS A 87 -18.35 -3.64 -0.05
CA LYS A 87 -18.24 -2.21 -0.36
C LYS A 87 -16.86 -1.85 -0.90
N LEU A 88 -15.81 -2.53 -0.44
CA LEU A 88 -14.44 -2.31 -0.91
C LEU A 88 -14.21 -2.89 -2.31
N MET A 89 -14.83 -4.03 -2.61
CA MET A 89 -14.71 -4.73 -3.88
C MET A 89 -15.77 -4.31 -4.91
N GLY A 90 -16.82 -3.62 -4.48
CA GLY A 90 -17.88 -3.11 -5.35
C GLY A 90 -17.46 -1.90 -6.19
N SER A 91 -18.33 -1.48 -7.12
CA SER A 91 -18.05 -0.40 -8.09
C SER A 91 -17.69 0.96 -7.47
N GLY A 92 -18.11 1.23 -6.22
CA GLY A 92 -17.75 2.43 -5.46
C GLY A 92 -16.51 2.28 -4.57
N GLY A 93 -16.02 1.05 -4.40
CA GLY A 93 -14.95 0.72 -3.45
C GLY A 93 -13.61 1.34 -3.83
N THR A 94 -13.29 1.36 -5.13
CA THR A 94 -12.05 1.97 -5.63
C THR A 94 -11.94 3.44 -5.22
N SER A 95 -13.01 4.22 -5.37
CA SER A 95 -13.06 5.63 -4.96
C SER A 95 -12.97 5.81 -3.44
N ALA A 96 -13.62 4.93 -2.67
CA ALA A 96 -13.54 4.94 -1.22
C ALA A 96 -12.10 4.70 -0.75
N VAL A 97 -11.43 3.69 -1.29
CA VAL A 97 -10.03 3.37 -0.98
C VAL A 97 -9.09 4.49 -1.43
N THR A 98 -9.31 5.10 -2.59
CA THR A 98 -8.56 6.31 -3.00
C THR A 98 -8.72 7.42 -1.96
N GLY A 99 -9.94 7.68 -1.48
CA GLY A 99 -10.20 8.67 -0.45
C GLY A 99 -9.50 8.38 0.88
N LEU A 100 -9.45 7.11 1.29
CA LEU A 100 -8.71 6.68 2.49
C LEU A 100 -7.19 6.86 2.33
N LEU A 101 -6.63 6.47 1.18
CA LEU A 101 -5.22 6.70 0.87
C LEU A 101 -4.87 8.18 0.91
N MET A 102 -5.70 9.06 0.35
CA MET A 102 -5.46 10.50 0.37
C MET A 102 -5.57 11.12 1.78
N LYS A 103 -6.29 10.47 2.71
CA LYS A 103 -6.33 10.84 4.13
C LYS A 103 -5.15 10.25 4.92
N ASN A 104 -4.37 9.35 4.32
CA ASN A 104 -3.19 8.77 4.93
C ASN A 104 -1.96 9.67 4.66
N GLY A 105 -1.44 10.28 5.72
CA GLY A 105 -0.21 11.09 5.66
C GLY A 105 1.01 10.34 5.12
N GLY A 106 1.17 9.05 5.44
CA GLY A 106 2.26 8.23 4.92
C GLY A 106 2.15 7.99 3.41
N PHE A 107 0.94 7.79 2.90
CA PHE A 107 0.70 7.71 1.46
C PHE A 107 0.99 9.05 0.78
N THR A 108 0.36 10.13 1.25
CA THR A 108 0.51 11.45 0.63
C THR A 108 1.94 11.96 0.64
N ASN A 109 2.68 11.75 1.73
CA ASN A 109 4.11 12.08 1.82
C ASN A 109 4.94 11.21 0.86
N GLY A 110 4.68 9.89 0.80
CA GLY A 110 5.41 9.02 -0.13
C GLY A 110 5.20 9.38 -1.61
N MET A 111 4.02 9.92 -1.95
CA MET A 111 3.76 10.41 -3.32
C MET A 111 4.58 11.68 -3.65
N VAL A 112 5.01 12.48 -2.67
CA VAL A 112 5.84 13.68 -2.91
C VAL A 112 7.19 13.31 -3.53
N ASP A 113 7.75 12.16 -3.16
CA ASP A 113 9.04 11.71 -3.67
C ASP A 113 8.94 10.98 -5.03
N ILE A 114 7.72 10.70 -5.50
CA ILE A 114 7.46 9.92 -6.73
C ILE A 114 6.93 10.80 -7.86
N LEU A 115 6.08 11.76 -7.53
CA LEU A 115 5.39 12.61 -8.51
C LEU A 115 6.19 13.87 -8.82
N ASP A 116 6.05 14.35 -10.05
CA ASP A 116 6.47 15.71 -10.40
C ASP A 116 5.45 16.78 -9.91
N GLU A 117 5.78 18.05 -10.11
CA GLU A 117 4.96 19.18 -9.65
C GLU A 117 3.56 19.23 -10.28
N ASP A 118 3.44 18.91 -11.58
CA ASP A 118 2.16 18.94 -12.31
C ASP A 118 1.25 17.79 -11.86
N GLN A 119 1.85 16.60 -11.69
CA GLN A 119 1.19 15.43 -11.14
C GLN A 119 0.75 15.68 -9.68
N MET A 120 1.59 16.35 -8.88
CA MET A 120 1.24 16.73 -7.51
C MET A 120 0.09 17.75 -7.48
N GLY A 121 0.08 18.73 -8.39
CA GLY A 121 -1.02 19.67 -8.57
C GLY A 121 -2.34 18.94 -8.88
N THR A 122 -2.27 17.95 -9.78
CA THR A 122 -3.41 17.10 -10.14
C THR A 122 -3.90 16.28 -8.94
N MET A 123 -2.98 15.68 -8.17
CA MET A 123 -3.31 14.91 -6.97
C MET A 123 -4.00 15.78 -5.90
N LYS A 124 -3.51 17.00 -5.66
CA LYS A 124 -4.15 17.97 -4.75
C LYS A 124 -5.55 18.34 -5.20
N SER A 125 -5.74 18.57 -6.51
CA SER A 125 -7.06 18.86 -7.09
C SER A 125 -8.03 17.69 -6.91
N MET A 126 -7.55 16.45 -7.10
CA MET A 126 -8.35 15.25 -6.82
C MET A 126 -8.77 15.20 -5.35
N TYR A 127 -7.84 15.41 -4.42
CA TYR A 127 -8.16 15.39 -2.99
C TYR A 127 -9.22 16.42 -2.61
N LYS A 128 -9.11 17.65 -3.15
CA LYS A 128 -10.08 18.71 -2.91
C LYS A 128 -11.48 18.38 -3.42
N LYS A 129 -11.60 17.65 -4.54
CA LYS A 129 -12.89 17.21 -5.11
C LYS A 129 -13.56 16.07 -4.33
N MET A 130 -12.82 15.40 -3.44
CA MET A 130 -13.32 14.29 -2.62
C MET A 130 -13.73 14.72 -1.20
N GLN A 131 -13.51 15.99 -0.84
CA GLN A 131 -14.04 16.62 0.37
C GLN A 131 -15.44 17.18 0.09
#